data_AF-A0A7X9BKW3-F1
#
_entry.id   AF-A0A7X9BKW3-F1
#
_cell.length_a   1.000
_cell.length_b   1.000
_cell.length_c   1.000
_cell.angle_alpha   90.00
_cell.angle_beta   90.00
_cell.angle_gamma   90.00
#
_symmetry.space_group_name_H-M   'P 1'
#
loop_
_entity.id
_entity.type
_entity.pdbx_description
1 polymer ?
#
loop_
_entity_poly.entity_id
_entity_poly.type
_entity_poly.pdbx_seq_one_letter_code
_entity_poly.pdbx_strand_id
1 'polypeptide(L)'
;MNYLNEAAIQSFKTFIDSHDAFYIAGHKEPDGDSISSSLGLAEILTLSNKPFQLLCAGPFKRTEIKKHEKQFLKKPKPFSHEHKKVGFFIVDCAEYERVGDFANELQDLDSFIIDHHRTSDAIKNGILDIEAPATSIIIQLLYEHFFKTMSKKIAHIFLFGICTDTGFFRFLDEKSSLVFEAVSRLIKYGASPKLI
;
A
#
# COMPACT_ATOMS: atom_id res chain seq x y z
N MET A 1 -3.40 7.17 -19.97
CA MET A 1 -3.30 7.28 -18.50
C MET A 1 -2.03 6.56 -18.10
N ASN A 2 -1.29 7.09 -17.15
CA ASN A 2 -0.15 6.39 -16.55
C ASN A 2 -0.37 6.59 -15.05
N TYR A 3 -0.71 5.52 -14.32
CA TYR A 3 -1.12 5.65 -12.90
C TYR A 3 0.01 6.21 -12.01
N LEU A 4 1.24 6.24 -12.53
CA LEU A 4 2.39 6.88 -11.92
C LEU A 4 3.12 7.73 -12.96
N ASN A 5 3.38 8.97 -12.58
CA ASN A 5 4.29 9.86 -13.30
C ASN A 5 5.67 9.89 -12.63
N GLU A 6 6.68 10.40 -13.34
CA GLU A 6 8.06 10.45 -12.84
C GLU A 6 8.21 11.27 -11.56
N ALA A 7 7.45 12.35 -11.41
CA ALA A 7 7.50 13.19 -10.22
C ALA A 7 7.00 12.43 -8.97
N ALA A 8 5.93 11.65 -9.10
CA ALA A 8 5.40 10.79 -8.03
C ALA A 8 6.39 9.69 -7.63
N ILE A 9 7.03 9.07 -8.62
CA ILE A 9 8.07 8.05 -8.37
C ILE A 9 9.27 8.68 -7.61
N GLN A 10 9.71 9.86 -8.06
CA GLN A 10 10.84 10.54 -7.45
C GLN A 10 10.52 11.04 -6.03
N SER A 11 9.30 11.53 -5.78
CA SER A 11 8.89 11.94 -4.43
C SER A 11 8.86 10.75 -3.47
N PHE A 12 8.29 9.62 -3.89
CA PHE A 12 8.28 8.38 -3.12
C PHE A 12 9.69 7.88 -2.81
N LYS A 13 10.57 7.84 -3.83
CA LYS A 13 11.98 7.44 -3.64
C LYS A 13 12.69 8.36 -2.64
N THR A 14 12.51 9.67 -2.79
CA THR A 14 13.14 10.66 -1.91
C THR A 14 12.68 10.46 -0.47
N PHE A 15 11.39 10.19 -0.26
CA PHE A 15 10.84 9.93 1.06
C PHE A 15 11.42 8.65 1.69
N ILE A 16 11.60 7.57 0.92
CA ILE A 16 12.25 6.35 1.42
C ILE A 16 13.71 6.62 1.80
N ASP A 17 14.44 7.32 0.93
CA ASP A 17 15.87 7.56 1.13
C ASP A 17 16.15 8.49 2.31
N SER A 18 15.23 9.43 2.61
CA SER A 18 15.39 10.42 3.68
C SER A 18 15.07 9.92 5.09
N HIS A 19 14.55 8.70 5.25
CA HIS A 19 14.12 8.13 6.53
C HIS A 19 14.82 6.80 6.82
N ASP A 20 15.05 6.52 8.10
CA ASP A 20 15.77 5.33 8.58
C ASP A 20 14.85 4.12 8.79
N ALA A 21 13.60 4.36 9.23
CA ALA A 21 12.59 3.35 9.50
C ALA A 21 11.18 3.87 9.25
N PHE A 22 10.19 2.96 9.17
CA PHE A 22 8.84 3.32 8.77
C PHE A 22 7.74 2.67 9.61
N TYR A 23 6.67 3.41 9.86
CA TYR A 23 5.37 2.81 10.11
C TYR A 23 4.59 2.75 8.80
N ILE A 24 3.82 1.68 8.60
CA ILE A 24 2.87 1.56 7.50
C ILE A 24 1.50 1.29 8.11
N ALA A 25 0.50 2.10 7.77
CA ALA A 25 -0.87 1.88 8.20
C ALA A 25 -1.86 2.05 7.04
N GLY A 26 -2.92 1.24 7.06
CA GLY A 26 -4.11 1.49 6.26
C GLY A 26 -5.28 1.93 7.14
N HIS A 27 -6.50 1.89 6.59
CA HIS A 27 -7.71 2.18 7.37
C HIS A 27 -8.01 1.12 8.45
N LYS A 28 -8.76 1.53 9.48
CA LYS A 28 -9.02 0.77 10.71
C LYS A 28 -9.76 -0.56 10.50
N GLU A 29 -10.67 -0.63 9.53
CA GLU A 29 -11.44 -1.83 9.22
C GLU A 29 -10.99 -2.39 7.85
N PRO A 30 -9.79 -3.01 7.80
CA PRO A 30 -9.09 -3.24 6.56
C PRO A 30 -9.87 -4.20 5.66
N ASP A 31 -9.68 -4.03 4.37
CA ASP A 31 -10.13 -4.93 3.31
C ASP A 31 -8.95 -5.53 2.55
N GLY A 32 -9.23 -6.16 1.42
CA GLY A 32 -8.18 -6.80 0.63
C GLY A 32 -7.19 -5.81 0.05
N ASP A 33 -7.62 -4.60 -0.31
CA ASP A 33 -6.73 -3.60 -0.91
C ASP A 33 -5.80 -2.97 0.13
N SER A 34 -6.35 -2.51 1.25
CA SER A 34 -5.56 -1.98 2.37
C SER A 34 -4.46 -2.94 2.84
N ILE A 35 -4.79 -4.23 2.99
CA ILE A 35 -3.82 -5.25 3.40
C ILE A 35 -2.79 -5.52 2.31
N SER A 36 -3.22 -5.62 1.05
CA SER A 36 -2.32 -5.92 -0.06
C SER A 36 -1.36 -4.78 -0.33
N SER A 37 -1.86 -3.55 -0.25
CA SER A 37 -1.10 -2.30 -0.33
C SER A 37 -0.04 -2.23 0.77
N SER A 38 -0.44 -2.48 2.02
CA SER A 38 0.48 -2.49 3.17
C SER A 38 1.58 -3.53 3.01
N LEU A 39 1.24 -4.76 2.61
CA LEU A 39 2.21 -5.85 2.44
C LEU A 39 3.11 -5.66 1.22
N GLY A 40 2.60 -5.13 0.13
CA GLY A 40 3.39 -4.78 -1.05
C GLY A 40 4.42 -3.71 -0.74
N LEU A 41 4.02 -2.67 0.00
CA LEU A 41 4.93 -1.61 0.45
C LEU A 41 5.97 -2.12 1.45
N ALA A 42 5.57 -3.00 2.37
CA ALA A 42 6.49 -3.68 3.28
C ALA A 42 7.58 -4.47 2.53
N GLU A 43 7.25 -5.10 1.40
CA GLU A 43 8.25 -5.77 0.57
C GLU A 43 9.22 -4.77 -0.08
N ILE A 44 8.73 -3.61 -0.56
CA ILE A 44 9.59 -2.54 -1.09
C ILE A 44 10.59 -2.11 -0.01
N LEU A 45 10.14 -1.90 1.22
CA LEU A 45 11.01 -1.52 2.34
C LEU A 45 11.98 -2.64 2.73
N THR A 46 11.53 -3.89 2.70
CA THR A 46 12.38 -5.07 2.93
C THR A 46 13.54 -5.12 1.94
N LEU A 47 13.24 -5.00 0.65
CA LEU A 47 14.25 -5.00 -0.42
C LEU A 47 15.16 -3.75 -0.38
N SER A 48 14.67 -2.66 0.23
CA SER A 48 15.44 -1.43 0.46
C SER A 48 16.22 -1.45 1.78
N ASN A 49 16.22 -2.56 2.53
CA ASN A 49 16.85 -2.70 3.85
C ASN A 49 16.38 -1.65 4.87
N LYS A 50 15.11 -1.24 4.80
CA LYS A 50 14.51 -0.29 5.74
C LYS A 50 13.64 -1.03 6.76
N PRO A 51 13.91 -0.93 8.06
CA PRO A 51 13.05 -1.49 9.10
C PRO A 51 11.65 -0.86 9.06
N PHE A 52 10.63 -1.67 9.33
CA PHE A 52 9.25 -1.19 9.35
C PHE A 52 8.37 -1.91 10.36
N GLN A 53 7.22 -1.31 10.66
CA GLN A 53 6.12 -1.93 11.41
C GLN A 53 4.82 -1.72 10.66
N LEU A 54 4.09 -2.81 10.45
CA LEU A 54 2.73 -2.79 9.91
C LEU A 54 1.74 -2.52 11.04
N LEU A 55 0.87 -1.53 10.88
CA LEU A 55 -0.09 -1.09 11.87
C LEU A 55 -1.52 -1.17 11.31
N CYS A 56 -2.45 -1.65 12.13
CA CYS A 56 -3.87 -1.60 11.82
C CYS A 56 -4.67 -1.71 13.13
N ALA A 57 -5.61 -0.79 13.35
CA ALA A 57 -6.44 -0.77 14.55
C ALA A 57 -7.37 -1.99 14.61
N GLY A 58 -7.79 -2.48 13.43
CA GLY A 58 -8.82 -3.50 13.29
C GLY A 58 -10.22 -2.95 13.62
N PRO A 59 -11.23 -3.83 13.63
CA PRO A 59 -11.14 -5.30 13.53
C PRO A 59 -10.97 -5.86 12.10
N PHE A 60 -10.31 -7.02 11.99
CA PHE A 60 -10.20 -7.80 10.75
C PHE A 60 -11.46 -8.69 10.57
N LYS A 61 -12.57 -8.09 10.15
CA LYS A 61 -13.87 -8.78 10.02
C LYS A 61 -13.95 -9.76 8.85
N ARG A 62 -13.19 -9.50 7.78
CA ARG A 62 -13.22 -10.25 6.52
C ARG A 62 -12.39 -11.54 6.61
N THR A 63 -12.99 -12.67 6.25
CA THR A 63 -12.38 -14.01 6.38
C THR A 63 -11.12 -14.19 5.54
N GLU A 64 -11.11 -13.61 4.35
CA GLU A 64 -10.07 -13.69 3.33
C GLU A 64 -8.75 -13.03 3.78
N ILE A 65 -8.84 -11.99 4.62
CA ILE A 65 -7.68 -11.28 5.17
C ILE A 65 -7.34 -11.66 6.61
N LYS A 66 -8.20 -12.42 7.31
CA LYS A 66 -8.03 -12.73 8.75
C LYS A 66 -6.68 -13.38 9.08
N LYS A 67 -6.12 -14.16 8.14
CA LYS A 67 -4.78 -14.76 8.25
C LYS A 67 -3.65 -13.73 8.40
N HIS A 68 -3.89 -12.48 7.97
CA HIS A 68 -2.91 -11.39 8.03
C HIS A 68 -2.95 -10.61 9.34
N GLU A 69 -3.99 -10.73 10.17
CA GLU A 69 -4.16 -9.94 11.40
C GLU A 69 -2.91 -9.96 12.30
N LYS A 70 -2.27 -11.13 12.46
CA LYS A 70 -1.07 -11.28 13.30
C LYS A 70 0.19 -10.57 12.78
N GLN A 71 0.18 -10.12 11.52
CA GLN A 71 1.28 -9.36 10.92
C GLN A 71 1.18 -7.86 11.25
N PHE A 72 0.03 -7.39 11.75
CA PHE A 72 -0.22 -5.99 12.05
C PHE A 72 -0.27 -5.77 13.57
N LEU A 73 0.38 -4.71 14.03
CA LEU A 73 0.27 -4.25 15.41
C LEU A 73 -0.91 -3.29 15.54
N LYS A 74 -1.62 -3.36 16.66
CA LYS A 74 -2.73 -2.42 16.95
C LYS A 74 -2.25 -1.03 17.36
N LYS A 75 -0.97 -0.92 17.73
CA LYS A 75 -0.31 0.31 18.18
C LYS A 75 1.16 0.30 17.76
N PRO A 76 1.74 1.47 17.46
CA PRO A 76 3.16 1.58 17.16
C PRO A 76 4.00 1.16 18.37
N LYS A 77 5.16 0.55 18.11
CA LYS A 77 6.23 0.39 19.10
C LYS A 77 7.38 1.30 18.73
N PRO A 78 8.01 1.99 19.69
CA PRO A 78 9.12 2.89 19.37
C PRO A 78 10.27 2.12 18.69
N PHE A 79 10.82 2.71 17.64
CA PHE A 79 12.06 2.23 17.04
C PHE A 79 13.26 2.51 17.95
N SER A 80 14.36 1.78 17.74
CA SER A 80 15.64 2.05 18.44
C SER A 80 16.09 3.49 18.20
N HIS A 81 16.78 4.08 19.20
CA HIS A 81 17.38 5.43 19.13
C HIS A 81 18.35 5.64 17.95
N GLU A 82 18.81 4.55 17.32
CA GLU A 82 19.62 4.60 16.11
C GLU A 82 18.85 5.09 14.88
N HIS A 83 17.52 4.93 14.85
CA HIS A 83 16.64 5.42 13.78
C HIS A 83 16.22 6.85 14.09
N LYS A 84 16.97 7.82 13.58
CA LYS A 84 16.79 9.24 13.90
C LYS A 84 15.61 9.85 13.14
N LYS A 85 15.32 9.34 11.94
CA LYS A 85 14.22 9.81 11.10
C LYS A 85 13.27 8.65 10.83
N VAL A 86 12.06 8.71 11.40
CA VAL A 86 11.02 7.70 11.18
C VAL A 86 9.94 8.31 10.31
N GLY A 87 9.67 7.69 9.16
CA GLY A 87 8.60 8.09 8.24
C GLY A 87 7.30 7.35 8.52
N PHE A 88 6.17 7.91 8.11
CA PHE A 88 4.88 7.27 8.23
C PHE A 88 4.17 7.13 6.88
N PHE A 89 4.04 5.89 6.40
CA PHE A 89 3.22 5.60 5.23
C PHE A 89 1.77 5.34 5.63
N ILE A 90 0.87 6.00 4.91
CA ILE A 90 -0.57 5.77 5.01
C ILE A 90 -1.03 5.28 3.64
N VAL A 91 -1.64 4.10 3.58
CA VAL A 91 -2.08 3.48 2.34
C VAL A 91 -3.59 3.29 2.33
N ASP A 92 -4.20 3.42 1.16
CA ASP A 92 -5.63 3.13 0.94
C ASP A 92 -6.58 3.98 1.81
N CYS A 93 -6.08 5.15 2.23
CA CYS A 93 -6.79 6.02 3.14
C CYS A 93 -6.12 7.41 3.25
N ALA A 94 -6.66 8.41 2.56
CA ALA A 94 -6.15 9.78 2.67
C ALA A 94 -6.57 10.50 3.97
N GLU A 95 -7.67 10.06 4.60
CA GLU A 95 -8.20 10.68 5.81
C GLU A 95 -7.58 10.07 7.07
N TYR A 96 -6.91 10.89 7.87
CA TYR A 96 -6.17 10.43 9.05
C TYR A 96 -7.07 9.76 10.11
N GLU A 97 -8.30 10.24 10.27
CA GLU A 97 -9.28 9.70 11.22
C GLU A 97 -9.67 8.23 10.91
N ARG A 98 -9.55 7.83 9.65
CA ARG A 98 -9.88 6.48 9.20
C ARG A 98 -8.77 5.48 9.50
N VAL A 99 -7.55 5.90 9.83
CA VAL A 99 -6.42 5.02 10.22
C VAL A 99 -6.66 4.40 11.61
N GLY A 100 -7.27 5.16 12.52
CA GLY A 100 -7.57 4.77 13.89
C GLY A 100 -6.77 5.54 14.94
N ASP A 101 -7.11 5.36 16.22
CA ASP A 101 -6.67 6.23 17.31
C ASP A 101 -5.15 6.33 17.50
N PHE A 102 -4.39 5.27 17.12
CA PHE A 102 -2.93 5.28 17.20
C PHE A 102 -2.28 6.29 16.25
N ALA A 103 -3.01 6.75 15.23
CA ALA A 103 -2.50 7.74 14.30
C ALA A 103 -2.18 9.05 15.04
N ASN A 104 -2.92 9.41 16.10
CA ASN A 104 -2.60 10.58 16.93
C ASN A 104 -1.20 10.50 17.57
N GLU A 105 -0.69 9.29 17.84
CA GLU A 105 0.66 9.08 18.36
C GLU A 105 1.75 9.31 17.29
N LEU A 106 1.37 9.36 16.01
CA LEU A 106 2.24 9.47 14.84
C LEU A 106 2.05 10.79 14.05
N GLN A 107 1.15 11.67 14.50
CA GLN A 107 0.73 12.86 13.74
C GLN A 107 1.86 13.86 13.46
N ASP A 108 2.91 13.85 14.29
CA ASP A 108 4.07 14.74 14.17
C ASP A 108 5.17 14.15 13.26
N LEU A 109 5.00 12.91 12.79
CA LEU A 109 5.95 12.31 11.84
C LEU A 109 5.73 12.84 10.43
N ASP A 110 6.81 12.89 9.65
CA ASP A 110 6.71 13.11 8.22
C ASP A 110 5.97 11.94 7.59
N SER A 111 4.87 12.23 6.89
CA SER A 111 3.96 11.22 6.35
C SER A 111 3.91 11.26 4.83
N PHE A 112 3.64 10.10 4.25
CA PHE A 112 3.48 9.92 2.81
C PHE A 112 2.26 9.06 2.54
N ILE A 113 1.26 9.65 1.89
CA ILE A 113 -0.03 9.01 1.62
C ILE A 113 0.00 8.36 0.24
N ILE A 114 -0.48 7.13 0.08
CA ILE A 114 -0.71 6.48 -1.21
C ILE A 114 -2.15 6.00 -1.24
N ASP A 115 -2.98 6.61 -2.07
CA ASP A 115 -4.41 6.33 -2.09
C ASP A 115 -5.00 6.54 -3.49
N HIS A 116 -6.20 6.02 -3.70
CA HIS A 116 -7.00 6.17 -4.92
C HIS A 116 -8.41 6.71 -4.64
N HIS A 117 -8.81 6.83 -3.38
CA HIS A 117 -10.12 7.38 -3.03
C HIS A 117 -10.23 8.86 -3.38
N ARG A 118 -11.42 9.30 -3.79
CA ARG A 118 -11.72 10.75 -3.84
C ARG A 118 -11.80 11.28 -2.41
N THR A 119 -10.94 12.24 -2.07
CA THR A 119 -10.93 12.94 -0.78
C THR A 119 -11.13 14.44 -0.96
N SER A 120 -11.71 15.11 0.05
CA SER A 120 -11.79 16.57 0.12
C SER A 120 -10.51 17.23 0.60
N ASP A 121 -9.61 16.47 1.23
CA ASP A 121 -8.44 16.99 1.90
C ASP A 121 -7.25 17.11 0.95
N ALA A 122 -6.51 18.21 1.07
CA ALA A 122 -5.26 18.37 0.35
C ALA A 122 -4.19 17.44 0.95
N ILE A 123 -3.74 16.47 0.17
CA ILE A 123 -2.58 15.64 0.54
C ILE A 123 -1.32 16.48 0.37
N LYS A 124 -0.60 16.70 1.48
CA LYS A 124 0.64 17.51 1.49
C LYS A 124 1.81 16.78 0.84
N ASN A 125 1.93 15.47 1.07
CA ASN A 125 3.00 14.62 0.57
C ASN A 125 2.44 13.22 0.30
N GLY A 126 2.54 12.74 -0.94
CA GLY A 126 1.92 11.48 -1.31
C GLY A 126 1.68 11.29 -2.81
N ILE A 127 1.00 10.20 -3.13
CA ILE A 127 0.51 9.81 -4.45
C ILE A 127 -1.00 9.57 -4.31
N LEU A 128 -1.79 10.43 -4.94
CA LEU A 128 -3.23 10.27 -5.05
C LEU A 128 -3.59 10.12 -6.51
N ASP A 129 -4.09 8.94 -6.88
CA ASP A 129 -4.57 8.69 -8.23
C ASP A 129 -6.01 8.16 -8.20
N ILE A 130 -6.96 9.08 -8.40
CA ILE A 130 -8.40 8.76 -8.40
C ILE A 130 -8.87 7.95 -9.60
N GLU A 131 -8.02 7.78 -10.62
CA GLU A 131 -8.31 6.95 -11.79
C GLU A 131 -7.77 5.52 -11.59
N ALA A 132 -6.90 5.30 -10.60
CA ALA A 132 -6.48 3.96 -10.21
C ALA A 132 -7.65 3.25 -9.50
N PRO A 133 -7.98 2.00 -9.88
CA PRO A 133 -9.13 1.32 -9.32
C PRO A 133 -8.83 0.56 -8.01
N ALA A 134 -7.61 0.69 -7.49
CA ALA A 134 -7.14 0.12 -6.23
C ALA A 134 -5.79 0.76 -5.86
N THR A 135 -5.50 0.97 -4.59
CA THR A 135 -4.17 1.38 -4.09
C THR A 135 -3.10 0.32 -4.42
N SER A 136 -3.46 -0.97 -4.42
CA SER A 136 -2.53 -2.07 -4.71
C SER A 136 -1.90 -1.97 -6.10
N ILE A 137 -2.59 -1.40 -7.10
CA ILE A 137 -2.01 -1.23 -8.45
C ILE A 137 -0.94 -0.13 -8.45
N ILE A 138 -1.13 0.93 -7.68
CA ILE A 138 -0.15 2.02 -7.54
C ILE A 138 1.13 1.45 -6.92
N ILE A 139 0.98 0.65 -5.86
CA ILE A 139 2.12 0.03 -5.18
C ILE A 139 2.78 -1.06 -6.03
N GLN A 140 2.02 -1.83 -6.82
CA GLN A 140 2.59 -2.73 -7.82
C GLN A 140 3.50 -1.96 -8.79
N LEU A 141 3.03 -0.85 -9.33
CA LEU A 141 3.80 -0.07 -10.31
C LEU A 141 5.05 0.57 -9.70
N LEU A 142 4.97 1.04 -8.44
CA LEU A 142 6.15 1.47 -7.68
C LEU A 142 7.14 0.30 -7.51
N TYR A 143 6.66 -0.88 -7.13
CA TYR A 143 7.49 -2.07 -6.98
C TYR A 143 8.21 -2.41 -8.29
N GLU A 144 7.47 -2.47 -9.40
CA GLU A 144 8.00 -2.78 -10.73
C GLU A 144 9.02 -1.73 -11.23
N HIS A 145 8.88 -0.47 -10.77
CA HIS A 145 9.84 0.58 -11.08
C HIS A 145 11.19 0.36 -10.36
N PHE A 146 11.17 0.04 -9.07
CA PHE A 146 12.40 -0.12 -8.28
C PHE A 146 13.03 -1.50 -8.39
N PHE A 147 12.24 -2.54 -8.68
CA PHE A 147 12.69 -3.93 -8.67
C PHE A 147 12.31 -4.66 -9.96
N LYS A 148 13.30 -5.36 -10.54
CA LYS A 148 13.15 -6.05 -11.82
C LYS A 148 12.43 -7.40 -11.73
N THR A 149 12.27 -7.95 -10.54
CA THR A 149 11.73 -9.29 -10.31
C THR A 149 10.81 -9.28 -9.12
N MET A 150 9.76 -10.10 -9.17
CA MET A 150 8.77 -10.22 -8.10
C MET A 150 8.62 -11.69 -7.71
N SER A 151 8.48 -11.97 -6.41
CA SER A 151 8.17 -13.32 -5.95
C SER A 151 6.70 -13.66 -6.22
N LYS A 152 6.39 -14.94 -6.41
CA LYS A 152 5.01 -15.43 -6.58
C LYS A 152 4.08 -14.98 -5.44
N LYS A 153 4.61 -14.94 -4.21
CA LYS A 153 3.85 -14.51 -3.02
C LYS A 153 3.41 -13.06 -3.15
N ILE A 154 4.33 -12.16 -3.51
CA ILE A 154 4.05 -10.73 -3.65
C ILE A 154 3.15 -10.46 -4.86
N ALA A 155 3.38 -11.17 -5.97
CA ALA A 155 2.52 -11.07 -7.14
C ALA A 155 1.06 -11.44 -6.81
N HIS A 156 0.88 -12.49 -5.99
CA HIS A 156 -0.43 -12.90 -5.54
C HIS A 156 -1.08 -11.92 -4.55
N ILE A 157 -0.27 -11.26 -3.69
CA ILE A 157 -0.75 -10.20 -2.80
C ILE A 157 -1.30 -9.03 -3.62
N PHE A 158 -0.55 -8.50 -4.58
CA PHE A 158 -1.04 -7.41 -5.43
C PHE A 158 -2.30 -7.82 -6.20
N LEU A 159 -2.33 -9.03 -6.76
CA LEU A 159 -3.49 -9.49 -7.52
C LEU A 159 -4.73 -9.59 -6.62
N PHE A 160 -4.56 -10.06 -5.38
CA PHE A 160 -5.65 -10.16 -4.41
C PHE A 160 -6.27 -8.78 -4.12
N GLY A 161 -5.45 -7.77 -3.80
CA GLY A 161 -5.94 -6.41 -3.54
C GLY A 161 -6.69 -5.81 -4.74
N ILE A 162 -6.09 -5.88 -5.93
CA ILE A 162 -6.72 -5.39 -7.17
C ILE A 162 -8.05 -6.12 -7.44
N CYS A 163 -8.08 -7.45 -7.30
CA CYS A 163 -9.32 -8.22 -7.47
C CYS A 163 -10.41 -7.78 -6.48
N THR A 164 -10.08 -7.64 -5.19
CA THR A 164 -11.09 -7.34 -4.18
C THR A 164 -11.71 -5.96 -4.36
N ASP A 165 -10.91 -4.96 -4.73
CA ASP A 165 -11.39 -3.58 -4.83
C ASP A 165 -12.15 -3.31 -6.12
N THR A 166 -11.79 -4.03 -7.20
CA THR A 166 -12.50 -3.97 -8.48
C THR A 166 -13.75 -4.85 -8.56
N GLY A 167 -14.17 -5.44 -7.44
CA GLY A 167 -15.30 -6.37 -7.41
C GLY A 167 -15.06 -7.60 -8.28
N PHE A 168 -13.82 -8.08 -8.33
CA PHE A 168 -13.29 -9.10 -9.23
C PHE A 168 -13.43 -8.67 -10.69
N PHE A 169 -12.95 -7.44 -10.98
CA PHE A 169 -12.98 -6.77 -12.28
C PHE A 169 -14.36 -6.40 -12.83
N ARG A 170 -15.44 -6.65 -12.08
CA ARG A 170 -16.81 -6.34 -12.52
C ARG A 170 -17.15 -4.85 -12.43
N PHE A 171 -16.38 -4.07 -11.68
CA PHE A 171 -16.56 -2.62 -11.58
C PHE A 171 -15.76 -1.84 -12.64
N LEU A 172 -14.93 -2.54 -13.41
CA LEU A 172 -14.12 -1.96 -14.48
C LEU A 172 -14.92 -1.84 -15.78
N ASP A 173 -14.51 -0.90 -16.62
CA ASP A 173 -15.11 -0.62 -17.93
C ASP A 173 -14.11 -0.86 -19.09
N GLU A 174 -14.51 -0.53 -20.31
CA GLU A 174 -13.69 -0.71 -21.52
C GLU A 174 -12.40 0.14 -21.53
N LYS A 175 -12.22 1.09 -20.62
CA LYS A 175 -11.03 1.94 -20.51
C LYS A 175 -9.98 1.38 -19.56
N SER A 176 -10.27 0.25 -18.92
CA SER A 176 -9.43 -0.33 -17.87
C SER A 176 -8.33 -1.25 -18.41
N SER A 177 -7.89 -1.08 -19.66
CA SER A 177 -6.89 -1.94 -20.30
C SER A 177 -5.59 -2.02 -19.49
N LEU A 178 -5.13 -0.91 -18.93
CA LEU A 178 -3.91 -0.81 -18.14
C LEU A 178 -3.97 -1.65 -16.85
N VAL A 179 -5.17 -1.85 -16.29
CA VAL A 179 -5.38 -2.73 -15.13
C VAL A 179 -5.09 -4.17 -15.51
N PHE A 180 -5.62 -4.63 -16.65
CA PHE A 180 -5.38 -5.97 -17.14
C PHE A 180 -3.93 -6.18 -17.60
N GLU A 181 -3.26 -5.16 -18.13
CA GLU A 181 -1.83 -5.21 -18.41
C GLU A 181 -1.01 -5.39 -17.13
N ALA A 182 -1.34 -4.66 -16.06
CA ALA A 182 -0.71 -4.83 -14.75
C ALA A 182 -0.96 -6.23 -14.17
N VAL A 183 -2.21 -6.71 -14.21
CA VAL A 183 -2.58 -8.06 -13.77
C VAL A 183 -1.84 -9.14 -14.56
N SER A 184 -1.69 -8.97 -15.88
CA SER A 184 -0.95 -9.90 -16.74
C SER A 184 0.51 -10.05 -16.27
N ARG A 185 1.15 -8.96 -15.85
CA ARG A 185 2.51 -9.01 -15.28
C ARG A 185 2.55 -9.77 -13.95
N LEU A 186 1.56 -9.64 -13.09
CA LEU A 186 1.45 -10.43 -11.86
C LEU A 186 1.31 -11.93 -12.16
N ILE A 187 0.49 -12.28 -13.15
CA ILE A 187 0.31 -13.68 -13.59
C ILE A 187 1.61 -14.25 -14.15
N LYS A 188 2.40 -13.45 -14.88
CA LYS A 188 3.74 -13.84 -15.35
C LYS A 188 4.69 -14.20 -14.20
N TYR A 189 4.55 -13.57 -13.04
CA TYR A 189 5.28 -13.93 -11.81
C TYR A 189 4.64 -15.07 -11.00
N GLY A 190 3.60 -15.70 -11.55
CA GLY A 190 2.98 -16.90 -10.98
C GLY A 190 1.78 -16.64 -10.08
N ALA A 191 1.28 -15.41 -10.01
CA ALA A 191 -0.03 -15.14 -9.39
C ALA A 191 -1.12 -15.91 -10.16
N SER A 192 -2.09 -16.44 -9.43
CA SER A 192 -3.18 -17.22 -10.02
C SER A 192 -4.53 -16.63 -9.61
N PRO A 193 -5.34 -16.13 -10.56
CA PRO A 193 -6.71 -15.70 -10.28
C PRO A 193 -7.58 -16.80 -9.67
N LYS A 194 -7.28 -18.08 -9.94
CA LYS A 194 -8.00 -19.24 -9.38
C LYS A 194 -7.85 -19.37 -7.85
N LEU A 195 -6.81 -18.76 -7.27
CA LEU A 195 -6.50 -18.85 -5.83
C LEU A 195 -7.03 -17.65 -5.04
N ILE A 196 -7.72 -16.72 -5.70
CA ILE A 196 -8.32 -15.51 -5.14
C ILE A 196 -9.83 -15.70 -5.10
#